data_AF-A0A350R0K5-F1
#
_entry.id   AF-A0A350R0K5-F1
#
_cell.length_a   1.000
_cell.length_b   1.000
_cell.length_c   1.000
_cell.angle_alpha   90.00
_cell.angle_beta   90.00
_cell.angle_gamma   90.00
#
_symmetry.space_group_name_H-M   'P 1'
#
loop_
_entity.id
_entity.type
_entity.pdbx_description
1 polymer ?
#
loop_
_entity_poly.entity_id
_entity_poly.type
_entity_poly.pdbx_seq_one_letter_code
_entity_poly.pdbx_strand_id
1 'polypeptide(L)'
;VMARDAKDETMPPEVKWVVAGPHPSNPKRLSVPFFYQGPVLERMTAEQLWDSLLTLNYPEIEKRKAVQRIDNHEKFARYDAMSGEELFAEIIKLAGVGGGGVGMEDGAMAGVAKPRAKLGNPINTNCPIKPGRAVDPSIKALNEKGETIGFCCNGCKNKFVSSMSNEKPATKKKVAKLGNPINTDCPLKPGRAIDPSLLALNEDGETIGFCCKGCLRKFEASMAQARNKKPSDTPSMDGYVMVKNREVRASEIGSPAPVGHFIREFGGADREQIENSHKQAAVTQVLNLLNGYVETKIFKNKESVVMKNVNGGVTMEEKIELAFRTILNRKPNTAEIRDFKDAIKKTGDTGYKDLVWVLVNSHEFMFVQ
;
A
#
# COMPACT_ATOMS: atom_id res chain seq x y z
N VAL A 1 29.85 41.15 41.16
CA VAL A 1 29.90 41.18 39.67
C VAL A 1 31.07 42.05 39.29
N MET A 2 32.18 41.46 38.84
CA MET A 2 33.35 42.24 38.44
C MET A 2 33.03 43.03 37.17
N ALA A 3 33.50 44.27 37.09
CA ALA A 3 33.37 45.09 35.89
C ALA A 3 34.16 44.41 34.76
N ARG A 4 33.46 43.95 33.73
CA ARG A 4 34.09 43.44 32.51
C ARG A 4 34.88 44.57 31.84
N ASP A 5 36.10 44.25 31.42
CA ASP A 5 36.97 45.17 30.69
C ASP A 5 36.27 45.59 29.38
N ALA A 6 36.33 46.88 29.04
CA ALA A 6 35.65 47.44 27.86
C ALA A 6 36.19 46.91 26.53
N LYS A 7 37.25 46.09 26.57
CA LYS A 7 37.87 45.41 25.43
C LYS A 7 37.58 43.91 25.37
N ASP A 8 36.89 43.35 26.37
CA ASP A 8 36.53 41.93 26.38
C ASP A 8 35.28 41.69 25.51
N GLU A 9 35.51 41.32 24.24
CA GLU A 9 34.47 40.99 23.27
C GLU A 9 34.03 39.51 23.34
N THR A 10 34.50 38.75 24.34
CA THR A 10 34.16 37.33 24.47
C THR A 10 32.73 37.15 24.99
N MET A 11 31.87 36.56 24.16
CA MET A 11 30.53 36.18 24.56
C MET A 11 30.56 34.87 25.36
N PRO A 12 29.72 34.71 26.39
CA PRO A 12 29.52 33.43 27.05
C PRO A 12 29.18 32.35 26.02
N PRO A 13 29.67 31.10 26.17
CA PRO A 13 29.44 30.02 25.20
C PRO A 13 27.95 29.69 24.98
N GLU A 14 27.09 30.17 25.87
CA GLU A 14 25.63 30.00 25.84
C GLU A 14 24.91 30.95 24.86
N VAL A 15 25.58 32.04 24.43
CA VAL A 15 24.99 33.04 23.52
C VAL A 15 25.22 32.62 22.06
N LYS A 16 24.19 32.07 21.43
CA LYS A 16 24.27 31.48 20.08
C LYS A 16 24.01 32.48 18.94
N TRP A 17 23.32 33.59 19.19
CA TRP A 17 22.94 34.59 18.16
C TRP A 17 22.94 36.02 18.72
N VAL A 18 23.33 36.99 17.89
CA VAL A 18 23.32 38.43 18.18
C VAL A 18 22.48 39.13 17.12
N VAL A 19 21.30 39.61 17.49
CA VAL A 19 20.29 40.08 16.53
C VAL A 19 20.58 41.51 16.03
N ALA A 20 21.15 42.38 16.88
CA ALA A 20 21.71 43.67 16.46
C ALA A 20 22.51 44.33 17.60
N GLY A 21 23.60 44.99 17.25
CA GLY A 21 24.27 45.99 18.10
C GLY A 21 24.23 47.37 17.43
N PRO A 22 24.47 48.48 18.17
CA PRO A 22 24.42 49.84 17.62
C PRO A 22 25.47 50.12 16.53
N HIS A 23 26.39 49.18 16.30
CA HIS A 23 27.45 49.27 15.29
C HIS A 23 27.22 48.25 14.17
N PRO A 24 26.84 48.70 12.95
CA PRO A 24 26.57 47.82 11.81
C PRO A 24 27.79 46.98 11.39
N SER A 25 29.00 47.51 11.58
CA SER A 25 30.27 46.87 11.22
C SER A 25 30.82 45.92 12.30
N ASN A 26 30.33 46.01 13.54
CA ASN A 26 30.70 45.11 14.62
C ASN A 26 29.50 44.87 15.56
N PRO A 27 28.55 44.00 15.16
CA PRO A 27 27.28 43.79 15.86
C PRO A 27 27.43 43.18 17.26
N LYS A 28 28.61 42.67 17.63
CA LYS A 28 28.91 42.13 18.97
C LYS A 28 29.30 43.21 19.98
N ARG A 29 29.72 44.38 19.51
CA ARG A 29 30.16 45.48 20.39
C ARG A 29 28.95 46.17 21.00
N LEU A 30 28.89 46.19 22.34
CA LEU A 30 27.80 46.79 23.13
C LEU A 30 26.41 46.18 22.84
N SER A 31 26.32 45.00 22.22
CA SER A 31 25.05 44.30 22.10
C SER A 31 24.72 43.56 23.40
N VAL A 32 23.48 43.71 23.83
CA VAL A 32 22.93 42.93 24.95
C VAL A 32 22.50 41.58 24.36
N PRO A 33 22.96 40.44 24.90
CA PRO A 33 22.50 39.14 24.44
C PRO A 33 20.98 39.05 24.63
N PHE A 34 20.25 38.90 23.53
CA PHE A 34 18.81 38.70 23.57
C PHE A 34 18.53 37.21 23.70
N PHE A 35 18.13 36.78 24.90
CA PHE A 35 17.65 35.43 25.12
C PHE A 35 16.25 35.33 24.51
N TYR A 36 16.09 34.51 23.48
CA TYR A 36 14.78 34.19 22.93
C TYR A 36 13.93 33.55 24.03
N GLN A 37 12.92 34.28 24.52
CA GLN A 37 11.99 33.83 25.57
C GLN A 37 10.80 33.03 25.00
N GLY A 38 10.85 32.62 23.73
CA GLY A 38 9.80 31.83 23.12
C GLY A 38 9.92 30.35 23.44
N PRO A 39 8.86 29.55 23.17
CA PRO A 39 8.92 28.11 23.28
C PRO A 39 10.11 27.56 22.48
N VAL A 40 10.87 26.64 23.07
CA VAL A 40 11.93 25.94 22.35
C VAL A 40 11.26 25.03 21.32
N LEU A 41 11.87 24.90 20.14
CA LEU A 41 11.40 23.95 19.12
C LEU A 41 11.35 22.55 19.73
N GLU A 42 10.13 22.03 19.91
CA GLU A 42 9.90 20.69 20.44
C GLU A 42 9.39 19.78 19.34
N ARG A 43 9.93 18.56 19.28
CA ARG A 43 9.39 17.53 18.40
C ARG A 43 7.97 17.18 18.87
N MET A 44 7.04 17.13 17.91
CA MET A 44 5.69 16.63 18.14
C MET A 44 5.70 15.22 18.71
N THR A 45 4.73 14.89 19.57
CA THR A 45 4.56 13.51 20.04
C THR A 45 4.13 12.60 18.90
N ALA A 46 4.26 11.29 19.09
CA ALA A 46 3.86 10.31 18.09
C ALA A 46 2.36 10.41 17.75
N GLU A 47 1.54 10.73 18.73
CA GLU A 47 0.10 10.99 18.61
C GLU A 47 -0.19 12.27 17.80
N GLN A 48 0.52 13.36 18.09
CA GLN A 48 0.37 14.63 17.35
C GLN A 48 0.79 14.49 15.88
N LEU A 49 1.88 13.76 15.63
CA LEU A 49 2.31 13.41 14.27
C LEU A 49 1.25 12.55 13.56
N TRP A 50 0.69 11.57 14.26
CA TRP A 50 -0.36 10.71 13.71
C TRP A 50 -1.61 11.50 13.32
N ASP A 51 -2.11 12.33 14.23
CA ASP A 51 -3.31 13.14 13.97
C ASP A 51 -3.06 14.15 12.84
N SER A 52 -1.85 14.72 12.75
CA SER A 52 -1.44 15.55 11.62
C SER A 52 -1.44 14.78 10.29
N LEU A 53 -0.99 13.52 10.27
CA LEU A 53 -1.04 12.71 9.04
C LEU A 53 -2.48 12.31 8.65
N LEU A 54 -3.36 12.14 9.62
CA LEU A 54 -4.78 11.84 9.37
C LEU A 54 -5.50 13.01 8.71
N THR A 55 -5.26 14.25 9.15
CA THR A 55 -5.88 15.45 8.55
C THR A 55 -5.44 15.66 7.11
N LEU A 56 -4.18 15.34 6.79
CA LEU A 56 -3.66 15.39 5.43
C LEU A 56 -4.30 14.35 4.50
N ASN A 57 -4.76 13.22 5.06
CA ASN A 57 -5.37 12.16 4.28
C ASN A 57 -6.88 12.33 4.12
N TYR A 58 -7.57 12.72 5.19
CA TYR A 58 -9.03 12.59 5.26
C TYR A 58 -9.71 13.89 5.69
N PRO A 59 -10.82 14.27 5.04
CA PRO A 59 -11.66 15.37 5.52
C PRO A 59 -12.43 14.92 6.77
N GLU A 60 -12.77 15.89 7.63
CA GLU A 60 -13.67 15.71 8.78
C GLU A 60 -13.30 14.49 9.64
N ILE A 61 -12.06 14.46 10.15
CA ILE A 61 -11.52 13.34 10.93
C ILE A 61 -12.39 12.93 12.13
N GLU A 62 -13.23 13.85 12.63
CA GLU A 62 -14.12 13.61 13.77
C GLU A 62 -15.28 12.68 13.45
N LYS A 63 -15.66 12.59 12.18
CA LYS A 63 -16.72 11.69 11.72
C LYS A 63 -16.20 10.28 11.51
N ARG A 64 -14.91 10.01 11.71
CA ARG A 64 -14.34 8.68 11.57
C ARG A 64 -14.42 7.96 12.90
N LYS A 65 -15.11 6.83 12.93
CA LYS A 65 -15.17 5.97 14.13
C LYS A 65 -14.58 4.62 13.83
N ALA A 66 -13.89 4.07 14.82
CA ALA A 66 -13.39 2.70 14.73
C ALA A 66 -14.60 1.77 14.54
N VAL A 67 -14.50 0.88 13.55
CA VAL A 67 -15.29 -0.34 13.54
C VAL A 67 -14.97 -1.04 14.84
N GLN A 68 -15.89 -0.91 15.80
CA GLN A 68 -15.91 -1.73 17.00
C GLN A 68 -15.74 -3.17 16.49
N ARG A 69 -14.70 -3.86 16.95
CA ARG A 69 -14.70 -5.31 16.87
C ARG A 69 -15.86 -5.70 17.77
N ILE A 70 -17.04 -5.84 17.16
CA ILE A 70 -18.05 -6.71 17.71
C ILE A 70 -17.31 -8.03 17.73
N ASP A 71 -16.87 -8.40 18.92
CA ASP A 71 -16.23 -9.67 19.17
C ASP A 71 -17.19 -10.69 18.57
N ASN A 72 -16.81 -11.21 17.41
CA ASN A 72 -17.56 -12.28 16.78
C ASN A 72 -17.25 -13.49 17.65
N HIS A 73 -17.84 -13.55 18.84
CA HIS A 73 -17.76 -14.68 19.74
C HIS A 73 -18.14 -15.95 18.99
N GLU A 74 -19.05 -15.82 18.01
CA GLU A 74 -19.38 -16.86 17.04
C GLU A 74 -18.19 -17.33 16.20
N LYS A 75 -17.35 -16.41 15.69
CA LYS A 75 -16.12 -16.78 14.97
C LYS A 75 -15.09 -17.38 15.92
N PHE A 76 -14.95 -16.83 17.13
CA PHE A 76 -14.06 -17.40 18.15
C PHE A 76 -14.48 -18.83 18.51
N ALA A 77 -15.74 -19.05 18.87
CA ALA A 77 -16.30 -20.37 19.17
C ALA A 77 -16.18 -21.33 17.98
N ARG A 78 -16.35 -20.84 16.75
CA ARG A 78 -16.11 -21.65 15.54
C ARG A 78 -14.63 -22.02 15.38
N TYR A 79 -13.71 -21.07 15.59
CA TYR A 79 -12.26 -21.32 15.49
C TYR A 79 -11.76 -22.23 16.62
N ASP A 80 -12.33 -22.13 17.81
CA ASP A 80 -12.03 -22.98 18.96
C ASP A 80 -12.54 -24.42 18.77
N ALA A 81 -13.67 -24.58 18.07
CA ALA A 81 -14.24 -25.88 17.74
C ALA A 81 -13.61 -26.56 16.51
N MET A 82 -12.86 -25.83 15.67
CA MET A 82 -12.19 -26.39 14.49
C MET A 82 -10.84 -27.00 14.83
N SER A 83 -10.46 -28.03 14.09
CA SER A 83 -9.12 -28.61 14.20
C SER A 83 -8.07 -27.66 13.62
N GLY A 84 -6.81 -27.81 14.04
CA GLY A 84 -5.70 -26.97 13.57
C GLY A 84 -5.50 -27.01 12.05
N GLU A 85 -5.82 -28.15 11.41
CA GLU A 85 -5.71 -28.34 9.96
C GLU A 85 -6.80 -27.56 9.20
N GLU A 86 -8.04 -27.57 9.70
CA GLU A 86 -9.16 -26.82 9.14
C GLU A 86 -8.95 -25.31 9.26
N LEU A 87 -8.45 -24.88 10.41
CA LEU A 87 -8.12 -23.48 10.66
C LEU A 87 -7.01 -22.99 9.73
N PHE A 88 -5.99 -23.82 9.49
CA PHE A 88 -4.91 -23.52 8.56
C PHE A 88 -5.39 -23.48 7.10
N ALA A 89 -6.24 -24.44 6.69
CA ALA A 89 -6.83 -24.46 5.35
C ALA A 89 -7.70 -23.22 5.08
N GLU A 90 -8.45 -22.76 6.07
CA GLU A 90 -9.26 -21.54 5.97
C GLU A 90 -8.38 -20.29 5.83
N ILE A 91 -7.29 -20.17 6.61
CA ILE A 91 -6.34 -19.06 6.48
C ILE A 91 -5.67 -19.06 5.11
N ILE A 92 -5.28 -20.22 4.57
CA ILE A 92 -4.70 -20.33 3.22
C ILE A 92 -5.69 -19.87 2.15
N LYS A 93 -6.96 -20.25 2.31
CA LYS A 93 -8.04 -19.84 1.42
C LYS A 93 -8.25 -18.32 1.45
N LEU A 94 -8.28 -17.72 2.65
CA LEU A 94 -8.39 -16.28 2.86
C LEU A 94 -7.18 -15.48 2.35
N ALA A 95 -5.98 -16.03 2.49
CA ALA A 95 -4.75 -15.41 2.00
C ALA A 95 -4.63 -15.43 0.46
N GLY A 96 -5.54 -16.11 -0.24
CA GLY A 96 -5.51 -16.22 -1.70
C GLY A 96 -4.32 -17.03 -2.23
N VAL A 97 -3.68 -17.85 -1.37
CA VAL A 97 -2.50 -18.65 -1.71
C VAL A 97 -2.89 -20.03 -2.29
N GLY A 98 -4.16 -20.43 -2.21
CA GLY A 98 -4.66 -21.75 -2.59
C GLY A 98 -5.33 -21.81 -3.97
N GLY A 99 -4.57 -21.65 -5.05
CA GLY A 99 -5.00 -22.03 -6.40
C GLY A 99 -4.38 -23.38 -6.80
N GLY A 100 -4.92 -24.48 -6.28
CA GLY A 100 -4.48 -25.83 -6.65
C GLY A 100 -4.86 -26.85 -5.58
N GLY A 101 -5.84 -27.70 -5.89
CA GLY A 101 -6.42 -28.67 -4.96
C GLY A 101 -5.39 -29.61 -4.35
N VAL A 102 -5.67 -30.05 -3.13
CA VAL A 102 -4.95 -31.13 -2.48
C VAL A 102 -6.00 -32.09 -1.94
N GLY A 103 -6.10 -33.25 -2.58
CA GLY A 103 -6.69 -34.43 -1.97
C GLY A 103 -5.76 -34.87 -0.85
N MET A 104 -6.34 -35.20 0.30
CA MET A 104 -5.65 -35.86 1.40
C MET A 104 -5.27 -37.26 0.95
N GLU A 105 -3.99 -37.59 0.99
CA GLU A 105 -3.53 -38.96 1.16
C GLU A 105 -2.24 -38.96 2.00
N ASP A 106 -2.16 -40.00 2.80
CA ASP A 106 -1.40 -40.11 4.03
C ASP A 106 0.13 -40.11 3.85
N GLY A 107 0.82 -39.61 4.88
CA GLY A 107 2.13 -40.14 5.26
C GLY A 107 3.35 -39.26 5.02
N ALA A 108 4.12 -39.13 6.11
CA ALA A 108 5.54 -38.81 6.19
C ALA A 108 5.97 -37.32 6.19
N MET A 109 6.43 -36.93 7.38
CA MET A 109 7.35 -35.82 7.66
C MET A 109 8.58 -35.83 6.73
N ALA A 110 8.84 -34.71 6.04
CA ALA A 110 10.19 -34.20 5.78
C ALA A 110 10.11 -32.78 5.18
N GLY A 111 10.89 -31.85 5.73
CA GLY A 111 11.02 -30.50 5.21
C GLY A 111 11.79 -30.41 3.89
N VAL A 112 12.06 -29.15 3.52
CA VAL A 112 12.93 -28.66 2.44
C VAL A 112 12.22 -28.26 1.13
N ALA A 113 12.48 -27.01 0.75
CA ALA A 113 12.22 -26.29 -0.49
C ALA A 113 11.81 -27.12 -1.73
N LYS A 114 10.71 -26.71 -2.39
CA LYS A 114 10.32 -27.18 -3.74
C LYS A 114 11.45 -26.96 -4.76
N PRO A 115 12.04 -28.01 -5.36
CA PRO A 115 12.99 -27.85 -6.45
C PRO A 115 12.25 -27.74 -7.80
N ARG A 116 12.80 -26.93 -8.71
CA ARG A 116 12.39 -26.91 -10.13
C ARG A 116 12.51 -28.33 -10.70
N ALA A 117 11.44 -28.84 -11.31
CA ALA A 117 11.43 -30.13 -12.01
C ALA A 117 12.57 -30.17 -13.05
N LYS A 118 13.56 -31.02 -12.81
CA LYS A 118 14.64 -31.30 -13.77
C LYS A 118 14.05 -32.12 -14.92
N LEU A 119 14.06 -31.59 -16.14
CA LEU A 119 13.73 -32.36 -17.34
C LEU A 119 14.74 -33.52 -17.48
N GLY A 120 14.25 -34.74 -17.61
CA GLY A 120 15.05 -35.97 -17.74
C GLY A 120 15.92 -36.02 -19.00
N ASN A 121 16.66 -37.11 -19.21
CA ASN A 121 17.47 -37.27 -20.42
C ASN A 121 16.57 -37.37 -21.66
N PRO A 122 16.95 -36.74 -22.79
CA PRO A 122 16.15 -36.77 -24.00
C PRO A 122 16.07 -38.20 -24.54
N ILE A 123 14.87 -38.64 -24.90
CA ILE A 123 14.63 -40.00 -25.42
C ILE A 123 15.22 -40.21 -26.83
N ASN A 124 15.48 -39.12 -27.55
CA ASN A 124 15.97 -39.14 -28.92
C ASN A 124 17.43 -38.70 -29.02
N THR A 125 18.19 -39.41 -29.85
CA THR A 125 19.59 -39.10 -30.19
C THR A 125 19.72 -38.15 -31.38
N ASN A 126 18.72 -38.10 -32.27
CA ASN A 126 18.67 -37.24 -33.46
C ASN A 126 17.54 -36.22 -33.37
N CYS A 127 17.78 -35.01 -33.91
CA CYS A 127 16.79 -33.93 -33.90
C CYS A 127 15.56 -34.27 -34.76
N PRO A 128 14.32 -34.20 -34.23
CA PRO A 128 13.12 -34.57 -34.97
C PRO A 128 12.82 -33.65 -36.16
N ILE A 129 13.28 -32.40 -36.11
CA ILE A 129 13.02 -31.38 -37.14
C ILE A 129 14.11 -31.36 -38.23
N LYS A 130 15.30 -31.88 -37.93
CA LYS A 130 16.42 -31.97 -38.87
C LYS A 130 17.09 -33.34 -38.74
N PRO A 131 16.64 -34.36 -39.49
CA PRO A 131 17.26 -35.67 -39.46
C PRO A 131 18.72 -35.56 -39.92
N GLY A 132 19.63 -36.21 -39.18
CA GLY A 132 21.09 -36.20 -39.44
C GLY A 132 21.92 -35.28 -38.54
N ARG A 133 21.32 -34.57 -37.58
CA ARG A 133 22.05 -33.75 -36.59
C ARG A 133 21.78 -34.24 -35.16
N ALA A 134 22.87 -34.46 -34.40
CA ALA A 134 22.80 -34.87 -33.00
C ALA A 134 22.10 -33.81 -32.13
N VAL A 135 21.41 -34.26 -31.10
CA VAL A 135 20.71 -33.40 -30.13
C VAL A 135 21.69 -32.76 -29.15
N ASP A 136 21.36 -31.55 -28.68
CA ASP A 136 22.06 -30.94 -27.56
C ASP A 136 21.33 -31.32 -26.26
N PRO A 137 22.00 -31.97 -25.28
CA PRO A 137 21.42 -32.32 -23.99
C PRO A 137 20.92 -31.13 -23.16
N SER A 138 21.22 -29.89 -23.53
CA SER A 138 20.73 -28.69 -22.82
C SER A 138 19.42 -28.16 -23.39
N ILE A 139 19.07 -28.54 -24.63
CA ILE A 139 17.93 -27.98 -25.36
C ILE A 139 16.82 -29.03 -25.44
N LYS A 140 15.97 -29.05 -24.41
CA LYS A 140 14.89 -30.03 -24.28
C LYS A 140 13.50 -29.38 -24.21
N ALA A 141 12.46 -30.11 -24.63
CA ALA A 141 11.06 -29.80 -24.38
C ALA A 141 10.28 -31.09 -24.11
N LEU A 142 9.14 -30.97 -23.44
CA LEU A 142 8.21 -32.09 -23.24
C LEU A 142 7.32 -32.25 -24.47
N ASN A 143 7.02 -33.48 -24.85
CA ASN A 143 5.96 -33.74 -25.82
C ASN A 143 4.57 -33.81 -25.14
N GLU A 144 3.52 -33.95 -25.94
CA GLU A 144 2.13 -34.09 -25.45
C GLU A 144 1.92 -35.29 -24.52
N LYS A 145 2.82 -36.28 -24.56
CA LYS A 145 2.81 -37.48 -23.71
C LYS A 145 3.67 -37.34 -22.45
N GLY A 146 4.27 -36.16 -22.21
CA GLY A 146 5.12 -35.91 -21.04
C GLY A 146 6.53 -36.47 -21.12
N GLU A 147 6.98 -36.88 -22.31
CA GLU A 147 8.34 -37.40 -22.54
C GLU A 147 9.29 -36.27 -22.92
N THR A 148 10.55 -36.36 -22.50
CA THR A 148 11.55 -35.32 -22.78
C THR A 148 12.20 -35.56 -24.14
N ILE A 149 12.09 -34.59 -25.05
CA ILE A 149 12.69 -34.61 -26.39
C ILE A 149 13.80 -33.55 -26.45
N GLY A 150 14.97 -33.96 -26.97
CA GLY A 150 16.12 -33.11 -27.23
C GLY A 150 16.14 -32.54 -28.65
N PHE A 151 16.68 -31.32 -28.80
CA PHE A 151 16.78 -30.63 -30.08
C PHE A 151 18.22 -30.19 -30.34
N CYS A 152 18.63 -30.14 -31.61
CA CYS A 152 19.97 -29.68 -31.96
C CYS A 152 20.18 -28.16 -31.84
N CYS A 153 19.10 -27.37 -31.72
CA CYS A 153 19.15 -25.91 -31.52
C CYS A 153 17.82 -25.34 -31.00
N ASN A 154 17.85 -24.16 -30.39
CA ASN A 154 16.66 -23.44 -29.90
C ASN A 154 15.64 -23.16 -31.02
N GLY A 155 16.09 -22.96 -32.26
CA GLY A 155 15.19 -22.77 -33.40
C GLY A 155 14.35 -24.02 -33.72
N CYS A 156 14.90 -25.22 -33.54
CA CYS A 156 14.13 -26.46 -33.69
C CYS A 156 13.19 -26.66 -32.51
N LYS A 157 13.65 -26.42 -31.28
CA LYS A 157 12.79 -26.47 -30.08
C LYS A 157 11.58 -25.53 -30.22
N ASN A 158 11.79 -24.30 -30.66
CA ASN A 158 10.70 -23.33 -30.82
C ASN A 158 9.74 -23.74 -31.93
N LYS A 159 10.22 -24.27 -33.06
CA LYS A 159 9.34 -24.80 -34.12
C LYS A 159 8.51 -26.00 -33.63
N PHE A 160 9.08 -26.86 -32.79
CA PHE A 160 8.39 -28.00 -32.19
C PHE A 160 7.28 -27.55 -31.21
N VAL A 161 7.59 -26.62 -30.32
CA VAL A 161 6.60 -26.03 -29.40
C VAL A 161 5.53 -25.26 -30.17
N SER A 162 5.91 -24.53 -31.22
CA SER A 162 4.96 -23.82 -32.08
C SER A 162 4.05 -24.76 -32.88
N SER A 163 4.55 -25.93 -33.30
CA SER A 163 3.70 -26.94 -33.95
C SER A 163 2.70 -27.59 -32.99
N MET A 164 2.99 -27.64 -31.68
CA MET A 164 2.00 -28.05 -30.66
C MET A 164 0.94 -26.98 -30.42
N SER A 165 1.26 -25.71 -30.65
CA SER A 165 0.31 -24.59 -30.47
C SER A 165 -0.53 -24.26 -31.70
N ASN A 166 -0.51 -25.07 -32.76
CA ASN A 166 -1.25 -24.80 -34.00
C ASN A 166 -2.73 -25.21 -33.91
N GLU A 167 -3.49 -24.49 -33.09
CA GLU A 167 -4.80 -23.98 -33.50
C GLU A 167 -4.63 -22.48 -33.82
N LYS A 168 -4.88 -22.07 -35.08
CA LYS A 168 -4.73 -20.67 -35.51
C LYS A 168 -5.66 -19.72 -34.73
N PRO A 169 -5.27 -18.45 -34.52
CA PRO A 169 -6.04 -17.49 -33.73
C PRO A 169 -7.18 -16.91 -34.57
N ALA A 170 -8.36 -17.52 -34.47
CA ALA A 170 -9.60 -16.79 -34.72
C ALA A 170 -10.00 -16.11 -33.41
N THR A 171 -10.22 -14.80 -33.47
CA THR A 171 -10.80 -13.97 -32.41
C THR A 171 -12.12 -14.56 -31.92
N LYS A 172 -12.05 -15.45 -30.93
CA LYS A 172 -13.15 -15.81 -30.05
C LYS A 172 -12.69 -15.49 -28.64
N LYS A 173 -13.39 -14.55 -28.01
CA LYS A 173 -13.26 -14.25 -26.59
C LYS A 173 -13.14 -15.57 -25.82
N LYS A 174 -12.08 -15.74 -25.04
CA LYS A 174 -11.95 -16.85 -24.10
C LYS A 174 -13.14 -16.79 -23.15
N VAL A 175 -14.13 -17.64 -23.39
CA VAL A 175 -15.16 -17.96 -22.39
C VAL A 175 -14.41 -18.77 -21.35
N ALA A 176 -14.17 -18.16 -20.19
CA ALA A 176 -13.74 -18.91 -19.02
C ALA A 176 -14.72 -20.08 -18.86
N LYS A 177 -14.21 -21.30 -18.62
CA LYS A 177 -15.08 -22.43 -18.31
C LYS A 177 -15.73 -22.14 -16.95
N LEU A 178 -16.90 -21.52 -16.97
CA LEU A 178 -17.76 -21.40 -15.81
C LEU A 178 -18.19 -22.83 -15.45
N GLY A 179 -18.10 -23.20 -14.17
CA GLY A 179 -18.52 -24.52 -13.67
C GLY A 179 -20.03 -24.73 -13.81
N ASN A 180 -20.55 -25.88 -13.37
CA ASN A 180 -21.98 -26.14 -13.38
C ASN A 180 -22.74 -25.06 -12.57
N PRO A 181 -23.86 -24.53 -13.07
CA PRO A 181 -24.63 -23.53 -12.34
C PRO A 181 -25.22 -24.12 -11.06
N ILE A 182 -25.16 -23.37 -9.97
CA ILE A 182 -25.71 -23.78 -8.67
C ILE A 182 -27.25 -23.76 -8.65
N ASN A 183 -27.87 -23.03 -9.58
CA ASN A 183 -29.31 -22.83 -9.65
C ASN A 183 -29.95 -23.50 -10.88
N THR A 184 -31.14 -24.06 -10.68
CA THR A 184 -31.97 -24.64 -11.75
C THR A 184 -32.97 -23.64 -12.33
N ASP A 185 -33.33 -22.61 -11.55
CA ASP A 185 -34.29 -21.57 -11.92
C ASP A 185 -33.66 -20.18 -11.97
N CYS A 186 -34.16 -19.34 -12.87
CA CYS A 186 -33.64 -17.98 -13.05
C CYS A 186 -33.93 -17.10 -11.81
N PRO A 187 -32.89 -16.49 -11.18
CA PRO A 187 -33.08 -15.67 -9.97
C PRO A 187 -33.93 -14.42 -10.21
N LEU A 188 -33.93 -13.91 -11.45
CA LEU A 188 -34.66 -12.70 -11.83
C LEU A 188 -36.10 -12.98 -12.30
N LYS A 189 -36.43 -14.24 -12.59
CA LYS A 189 -37.74 -14.67 -13.08
C LYS A 189 -38.05 -16.08 -12.55
N PRO A 190 -38.69 -16.19 -11.37
CA PRO A 190 -39.05 -17.48 -10.80
C PRO A 190 -39.98 -18.25 -11.76
N GLY A 191 -39.74 -19.56 -11.91
CA GLY A 191 -40.54 -20.45 -12.79
C GLY A 191 -40.05 -20.54 -14.24
N ARG A 192 -38.89 -19.98 -14.59
CA ARG A 192 -38.22 -20.25 -15.88
C ARG A 192 -36.88 -20.95 -15.66
N ALA A 193 -36.72 -22.08 -16.34
CA ALA A 193 -35.48 -22.84 -16.42
C ALA A 193 -34.32 -21.98 -16.95
N ILE A 194 -33.13 -22.26 -16.44
CA ILE A 194 -31.89 -21.60 -16.86
C ILE A 194 -31.42 -22.06 -18.25
N ASP A 195 -30.68 -21.20 -18.94
CA ASP A 195 -29.97 -21.56 -20.17
C ASP A 195 -28.50 -21.87 -19.82
N PRO A 196 -28.00 -23.11 -20.06
CA PRO A 196 -26.61 -23.51 -19.77
C PRO A 196 -25.54 -22.67 -20.47
N SER A 197 -25.91 -21.86 -21.47
CA SER A 197 -25.01 -20.95 -22.20
C SER A 197 -24.93 -19.55 -21.58
N LEU A 198 -25.81 -19.22 -20.63
CA LEU A 198 -25.96 -17.87 -20.06
C LEU A 198 -25.60 -17.88 -18.58
N LEU A 199 -24.30 -17.93 -18.32
CA LEU A 199 -23.72 -18.08 -17.00
C LEU A 199 -22.96 -16.80 -16.60
N ALA A 200 -23.01 -16.43 -15.31
CA ALA A 200 -22.16 -15.39 -14.72
C ALA A 200 -21.62 -15.85 -13.36
N LEU A 201 -20.57 -15.16 -12.88
CA LEU A 201 -20.02 -15.37 -11.54
C LEU A 201 -20.66 -14.40 -10.55
N ASN A 202 -21.05 -14.93 -9.39
CA ASN A 202 -21.51 -14.15 -8.24
C ASN A 202 -20.36 -13.49 -7.47
N GLU A 203 -20.70 -12.71 -6.44
CA GLU A 203 -19.72 -12.07 -5.53
C GLU A 203 -18.82 -13.09 -4.84
N ASP A 204 -19.34 -14.29 -4.56
CA ASP A 204 -18.62 -15.40 -3.93
C ASP A 204 -17.81 -16.26 -4.92
N GLY A 205 -17.83 -15.92 -6.22
CA GLY A 205 -17.12 -16.67 -7.26
C GLY A 205 -17.84 -17.93 -7.75
N GLU A 206 -19.12 -18.08 -7.43
CA GLU A 206 -19.96 -19.21 -7.85
C GLU A 206 -20.63 -18.95 -9.20
N THR A 207 -20.84 -20.00 -9.99
CA THR A 207 -21.54 -19.90 -11.28
C THR A 207 -23.06 -19.88 -11.09
N ILE A 208 -23.72 -18.83 -11.59
CA ILE A 208 -25.18 -18.72 -11.69
C ILE A 208 -25.62 -18.71 -13.16
N GLY A 209 -26.67 -19.48 -13.45
CA GLY A 209 -27.33 -19.51 -14.76
C GLY A 209 -28.57 -18.61 -14.83
N PHE A 210 -28.83 -18.07 -16.03
CA PHE A 210 -29.96 -17.18 -16.31
C PHE A 210 -30.80 -17.68 -17.48
N CYS A 211 -32.11 -17.43 -17.45
CA CYS A 211 -33.02 -17.91 -18.51
C CYS A 211 -32.92 -17.13 -19.83
N CYS A 212 -32.34 -15.92 -19.86
CA CYS A 212 -32.20 -15.13 -21.09
C CYS A 212 -31.11 -14.05 -20.99
N LYS A 213 -30.61 -13.58 -22.16
CA LYS A 213 -29.59 -12.53 -22.27
C LYS A 213 -29.97 -11.24 -21.56
N GLY A 214 -31.27 -10.94 -21.46
CA GLY A 214 -31.77 -9.76 -20.74
C GLY A 214 -31.61 -9.88 -19.22
N CYS A 215 -31.81 -11.07 -18.65
CA CYS A 215 -31.58 -11.31 -17.22
C CYS A 215 -30.08 -11.30 -16.90
N LEU A 216 -29.26 -11.93 -17.75
CA LEU A 216 -27.80 -11.88 -17.64
C LEU A 216 -27.29 -10.43 -17.65
N ARG A 217 -27.72 -9.60 -18.60
CA ARG A 217 -27.28 -8.18 -18.67
C ARG A 217 -27.76 -7.35 -17.49
N LYS A 218 -28.96 -7.61 -16.97
CA LYS A 218 -29.45 -6.94 -15.75
C LYS A 218 -28.61 -7.32 -14.54
N PHE A 219 -28.24 -8.60 -14.43
CA PHE A 219 -27.37 -9.11 -13.39
C PHE A 219 -25.94 -8.57 -13.50
N GLU A 220 -25.33 -8.59 -14.69
CA GLU A 220 -24.02 -7.97 -14.93
C GLU A 220 -24.04 -6.46 -14.65
N ALA A 221 -25.15 -5.78 -14.98
CA ALA A 221 -25.33 -4.36 -14.68
C ALA A 221 -25.47 -4.09 -13.18
N SER A 222 -26.21 -4.92 -12.43
CA SER A 222 -26.27 -4.79 -10.96
C SER A 222 -24.92 -5.07 -10.31
N MET A 223 -24.16 -6.04 -10.82
CA MET A 223 -22.78 -6.33 -10.38
C MET A 223 -21.81 -5.19 -10.71
N ALA A 224 -21.95 -4.57 -11.89
CA ALA A 224 -21.15 -3.40 -12.28
C ALA A 224 -21.50 -2.17 -11.44
N GLN A 225 -22.78 -1.97 -11.08
CA GLN A 225 -23.22 -0.92 -10.18
C GLN A 225 -22.73 -1.13 -8.75
N ALA A 226 -22.70 -2.38 -8.25
CA ALA A 226 -22.12 -2.72 -6.95
C ALA A 226 -20.60 -2.46 -6.92
N ARG A 227 -19.87 -2.78 -7.99
CA ARG A 227 -18.43 -2.49 -8.11
C ARG A 227 -18.10 -1.00 -8.27
N ASN A 228 -18.99 -0.23 -8.87
CA ASN A 228 -18.84 1.22 -9.09
C ASN A 228 -19.48 2.09 -7.99
N LYS A 229 -20.10 1.48 -6.97
CA LYS A 229 -20.40 2.21 -5.75
C LYS A 229 -19.07 2.71 -5.17
N LYS A 230 -18.97 4.03 -5.00
CA LYS A 230 -17.89 4.66 -4.22
C LYS A 230 -17.76 3.88 -2.90
N PRO A 231 -16.56 3.83 -2.27
CA PRO A 231 -16.43 3.40 -0.88
C PRO A 231 -17.06 4.41 0.09
N SER A 232 -18.30 4.82 -0.18
CA SER A 232 -19.18 5.53 0.74
C SER A 232 -20.12 4.57 1.47
N ASP A 233 -20.24 3.31 1.03
CA ASP A 233 -20.98 2.28 1.76
C ASP A 233 -20.05 1.56 2.75
N THR A 234 -19.31 2.34 3.55
CA THR A 234 -19.08 1.88 4.92
C THR A 234 -20.44 1.98 5.62
N PRO A 235 -20.83 1.05 6.51
CA PRO A 235 -22.11 1.17 7.21
C PRO A 235 -22.09 2.48 8.01
N SER A 236 -22.66 3.55 7.44
CA SER A 236 -22.73 4.84 8.07
C SER A 236 -23.90 4.78 9.04
N MET A 237 -23.60 4.33 10.24
CA MET A 237 -24.47 4.58 11.38
C MET A 237 -24.32 6.08 11.69
N ASP A 238 -25.40 6.85 11.56
CA ASP A 238 -25.52 8.24 12.00
C ASP A 238 -24.46 9.23 11.46
N GLY A 239 -24.15 9.18 10.16
CA GLY A 239 -23.25 10.16 9.53
C GLY A 239 -21.76 9.99 9.85
N TYR A 240 -21.39 8.90 10.52
CA TYR A 240 -20.01 8.52 10.76
C TYR A 240 -19.48 7.59 9.66
N VAL A 241 -18.20 7.73 9.32
CA VAL A 241 -17.46 6.81 8.45
C VAL A 241 -16.78 5.77 9.32
N MET A 242 -17.20 4.52 9.19
CA MET A 242 -16.64 3.41 9.95
C MET A 242 -15.32 2.95 9.34
N VAL A 243 -14.23 3.04 10.10
CA VAL A 243 -12.86 2.75 9.63
C VAL A 243 -12.19 1.66 10.47
N LYS A 244 -11.10 1.09 9.96
CA LYS A 244 -10.29 0.15 10.75
C LYS A 244 -9.80 0.85 12.02
N ASN A 245 -9.73 0.11 13.13
CA ASN A 245 -9.27 0.63 14.42
C ASN A 245 -7.85 1.26 14.40
N ARG A 246 -7.06 1.00 13.35
CA ARG A 246 -5.71 1.57 13.15
C ARG A 246 -5.70 2.87 12.32
N GLU A 247 -6.87 3.37 11.92
CA GLU A 247 -7.03 4.54 11.04
C GLU A 247 -7.94 5.61 11.69
N VAL A 248 -8.02 5.61 13.02
CA VAL A 248 -8.73 6.60 13.84
C VAL A 248 -7.77 7.54 14.55
N ARG A 249 -8.29 8.64 15.10
CA ARG A 249 -7.50 9.61 15.89
C ARG A 249 -6.73 8.94 17.00
N ALA A 250 -5.59 9.51 17.38
CA ALA A 250 -4.76 8.98 18.45
C ALA A 250 -5.53 8.79 19.78
N SER A 251 -6.47 9.68 20.08
CA SER A 251 -7.33 9.61 21.28
C SER A 251 -8.34 8.44 21.26
N GLU A 252 -8.67 7.92 20.08
CA GLU A 252 -9.59 6.80 19.90
C GLU A 252 -8.85 5.46 19.78
N ILE A 253 -7.53 5.51 19.59
CA ILE A 253 -6.67 4.33 19.61
C ILE A 253 -6.45 3.92 21.06
N GLY A 254 -6.61 2.62 21.34
CA GLY A 254 -6.31 2.07 22.66
C GLY A 254 -4.85 2.33 23.07
N SER A 255 -4.62 2.59 24.35
CA SER A 255 -3.29 2.78 24.93
C SER A 255 -2.86 1.50 25.67
N PRO A 256 -1.75 0.83 25.30
CA PRO A 256 -0.78 1.21 24.28
C PRO A 256 -1.27 0.97 22.84
N ALA A 257 -0.75 1.77 21.89
CA ALA A 257 -1.09 1.58 20.48
C ALA A 257 -0.67 0.18 19.99
N PRO A 258 -1.41 -0.41 19.02
CA PRO A 258 -1.10 -1.73 18.49
C PRO A 258 0.33 -1.85 17.94
N VAL A 259 0.90 -3.06 17.97
CA VAL A 259 2.24 -3.30 17.42
C VAL A 259 2.27 -2.99 15.90
N GLY A 260 3.34 -2.32 15.47
CA GLY A 260 3.50 -1.81 14.11
C GLY A 260 2.57 -0.63 13.76
N HIS A 261 1.92 -0.03 14.76
CA HIS A 261 1.19 1.22 14.56
C HIS A 261 2.17 2.39 14.53
N PHE A 262 1.87 3.42 13.72
CA PHE A 262 2.71 4.61 13.59
C PHE A 262 3.06 5.22 14.95
N ILE A 263 2.07 5.41 15.83
CA ILE A 263 2.26 5.94 17.19
C ILE A 263 3.32 5.14 17.97
N ARG A 264 3.31 3.81 17.90
CA ARG A 264 4.25 2.98 18.64
C ARG A 264 5.67 3.05 18.08
N GLU A 265 5.81 3.14 16.76
CA GLU A 265 7.12 3.27 16.10
C GLU A 265 7.74 4.65 16.27
N PHE A 266 6.90 5.69 16.38
CA PHE A 266 7.33 7.07 16.59
C PHE A 266 7.57 7.43 18.06
N GLY A 267 7.58 6.43 18.95
CA GLY A 267 7.98 6.56 20.34
C GLY A 267 6.84 6.75 21.35
N GLY A 268 5.62 6.37 20.98
CA GLY A 268 4.52 6.22 21.92
C GLY A 268 4.77 5.07 22.91
N ALA A 269 4.33 5.25 24.16
CA ALA A 269 4.60 4.29 25.24
C ALA A 269 3.91 2.94 25.01
N ASP A 270 4.62 1.86 25.30
CA ASP A 270 4.06 0.50 25.41
C ASP A 270 3.36 0.23 26.75
N ARG A 271 3.55 1.13 27.72
CA ARG A 271 3.03 1.03 29.09
C ARG A 271 3.52 -0.20 29.87
N GLU A 272 4.62 -0.81 29.44
CA GLU A 272 5.26 -1.90 30.20
C GLU A 272 6.13 -1.33 31.34
N GLN A 273 6.68 -0.13 31.13
CA GLN A 273 7.48 0.60 32.10
C GLN A 273 7.00 2.05 32.23
N ILE A 274 7.27 2.66 33.38
CA ILE A 274 7.02 4.09 33.63
C ILE A 274 7.96 4.90 32.73
N GLU A 275 7.42 5.96 32.09
CA GLU A 275 8.17 6.87 31.22
C GLU A 275 8.87 6.23 30.01
N ASN A 276 8.36 5.10 29.50
CA ASN A 276 8.92 4.43 28.31
C ASN A 276 8.51 5.05 26.96
N SER A 277 8.09 6.31 26.92
CA SER A 277 7.90 7.05 25.66
C SER A 277 9.17 7.83 25.31
N HIS A 278 9.48 7.95 24.03
CA HIS A 278 10.68 8.68 23.60
C HIS A 278 10.44 9.53 22.37
N LYS A 279 11.12 10.68 22.30
CA LYS A 279 11.15 11.56 21.12
C LYS A 279 12.41 11.36 20.27
N GLN A 280 13.20 10.32 20.53
CA GLN A 280 14.44 10.03 19.81
C GLN A 280 14.17 9.49 18.40
N ALA A 281 15.12 9.73 17.48
CA ALA A 281 15.09 9.18 16.14
C ALA A 281 15.42 7.69 16.15
N ALA A 282 14.67 6.89 15.40
CA ALA A 282 14.92 5.45 15.26
C ALA A 282 14.91 5.04 13.78
N VAL A 283 15.69 4.02 13.44
CA VAL A 283 15.76 3.48 12.05
C VAL A 283 14.38 3.00 11.57
N THR A 284 13.60 2.42 12.48
CA THR A 284 12.22 1.98 12.23
C THR A 284 11.31 3.12 11.79
N GLN A 285 11.49 4.33 12.34
CA GLN A 285 10.72 5.53 11.94
C GLN A 285 11.00 5.90 10.48
N VAL A 286 12.27 5.87 10.06
CA VAL A 286 12.67 6.16 8.67
C VAL A 286 12.11 5.11 7.70
N LEU A 287 12.14 3.84 8.08
CA LEU A 287 11.56 2.77 7.26
C LEU A 287 10.04 2.90 7.12
N ASN A 288 9.33 3.32 8.18
CA ASN A 288 7.91 3.60 8.12
C ASN A 288 7.60 4.79 7.22
N LEU A 289 8.44 5.82 7.23
CA LEU A 289 8.26 6.96 6.33
C LEU A 289 8.42 6.59 4.85
N LEU A 290 9.30 5.65 4.53
CA LEU A 290 9.53 5.18 3.17
C LEU A 290 8.45 4.22 2.67
N ASN A 291 7.97 3.29 3.51
CA ASN A 291 7.10 2.19 3.09
C ASN A 291 5.77 2.07 3.84
N GLY A 292 5.55 2.92 4.83
CA GLY A 292 4.45 2.81 5.77
C GLY A 292 3.24 3.63 5.38
N TYR A 293 2.67 4.33 6.37
CA TYR A 293 1.36 4.98 6.20
C TYR A 293 1.38 6.08 5.14
N VAL A 294 2.40 6.93 5.14
CA VAL A 294 2.48 8.09 4.24
C VAL A 294 2.48 7.63 2.77
N GLU A 295 3.31 6.64 2.43
CA GLU A 295 3.40 6.04 1.10
C GLU A 295 2.10 5.37 0.65
N THR A 296 1.54 4.53 1.51
CA THR A 296 0.39 3.70 1.13
C THR A 296 -0.92 4.48 1.11
N LYS A 297 -1.09 5.45 2.01
CA LYS A 297 -2.38 6.08 2.29
C LYS A 297 -2.47 7.54 1.88
N ILE A 298 -1.35 8.27 1.82
CA ILE A 298 -1.32 9.68 1.38
C ILE A 298 -0.88 9.78 -0.08
N PHE A 299 0.26 9.18 -0.46
CA PHE A 299 0.83 9.31 -1.81
C PHE A 299 0.12 8.48 -2.88
N LYS A 300 -0.16 7.21 -2.59
CA LYS A 300 -0.86 6.32 -3.54
C LYS A 300 -2.34 6.65 -3.67
N ASN A 301 -2.92 7.32 -2.68
CA ASN A 301 -4.32 7.70 -2.67
C ASN A 301 -4.53 9.06 -3.37
N LYS A 302 -5.09 9.04 -4.58
CA LYS A 302 -5.46 10.28 -5.29
C LYS A 302 -6.56 11.06 -4.58
N GLU A 303 -7.34 10.40 -3.74
CA GLU A 303 -8.44 11.02 -3.01
C GLU A 303 -8.03 11.66 -1.68
N SER A 304 -6.74 11.59 -1.31
CA SER A 304 -6.26 12.24 -0.10
C SER A 304 -6.45 13.75 -0.16
N VAL A 305 -6.74 14.38 0.97
CA VAL A 305 -7.03 15.83 1.04
C VAL A 305 -5.87 16.64 0.46
N VAL A 306 -4.63 16.30 0.80
CA VAL A 306 -3.44 16.97 0.26
C VAL A 306 -3.38 16.84 -1.26
N MET A 307 -3.54 15.63 -1.81
CA MET A 307 -3.46 15.44 -3.25
C MET A 307 -4.61 16.13 -3.99
N LYS A 308 -5.80 16.20 -3.41
CA LYS A 308 -6.93 16.98 -3.96
C LYS A 308 -6.61 18.47 -4.01
N ASN A 309 -6.09 19.02 -2.91
CA ASN A 309 -5.75 20.43 -2.82
C ASN A 309 -4.64 20.79 -3.81
N VAL A 310 -3.57 19.99 -3.89
CA VAL A 310 -2.46 20.20 -4.82
C VAL A 310 -2.92 20.06 -6.27
N ASN A 311 -3.77 19.08 -6.59
CA ASN A 311 -4.29 18.91 -7.95
C ASN A 311 -5.30 19.98 -8.36
N GLY A 312 -5.91 20.69 -7.41
CA GLY A 312 -6.83 21.80 -7.66
C GLY A 312 -6.16 23.08 -8.17
N GLY A 313 -4.85 23.25 -7.97
CA GLY A 313 -4.10 24.40 -8.48
C GLY A 313 -3.97 24.39 -10.00
N VAL A 314 -4.07 25.56 -10.63
CA VAL A 314 -4.00 25.69 -12.09
C VAL A 314 -2.56 25.80 -12.56
N THR A 315 -1.76 26.63 -11.89
CA THR A 315 -0.35 26.89 -12.24
C THR A 315 0.63 26.06 -11.41
N MET A 316 1.84 25.84 -11.91
CA MET A 316 2.86 25.08 -11.16
C MET A 316 3.19 25.76 -9.82
N GLU A 317 3.29 27.07 -9.83
CA GLU A 317 3.51 27.94 -8.68
C GLU A 317 2.42 27.76 -7.62
N GLU A 318 1.17 27.83 -8.06
CA GLU A 318 0.01 27.69 -7.18
C GLU A 318 -0.06 26.30 -6.56
N LYS A 319 0.25 25.25 -7.34
CA LYS A 319 0.34 23.88 -6.80
C LYS A 319 1.40 23.76 -5.72
N ILE A 320 2.57 24.38 -5.91
CA ILE A 320 3.63 24.40 -4.90
C ILE A 320 3.16 25.19 -3.67
N GLU A 321 2.57 26.37 -3.84
CA GLU A 321 2.05 27.16 -2.72
C GLU A 321 0.98 26.40 -1.93
N LEU A 322 0.05 25.72 -2.61
CA LEU A 322 -0.98 24.90 -1.98
C LEU A 322 -0.38 23.72 -1.21
N ALA A 323 0.66 23.05 -1.73
CA ALA A 323 1.36 21.98 -1.01
C ALA A 323 1.99 22.49 0.30
N PHE A 324 2.71 23.61 0.22
CA PHE A 324 3.34 24.23 1.40
C PHE A 324 2.32 24.69 2.44
N ARG A 325 1.23 25.31 2.00
CA ARG A 325 0.17 25.77 2.91
C ARG A 325 -0.58 24.62 3.56
N THR A 326 -0.82 23.53 2.84
CA THR A 326 -1.57 22.38 3.39
C THR A 326 -0.73 21.56 4.36
N ILE A 327 0.59 21.45 4.15
CA ILE A 327 1.46 20.59 4.97
C ILE A 327 2.18 21.37 6.07
N LEU A 328 2.72 22.53 5.75
CA LEU A 328 3.56 23.34 6.65
C LEU A 328 2.87 24.62 7.12
N ASN A 329 1.62 24.88 6.73
CA ASN A 329 0.85 26.09 7.09
C ASN A 329 1.55 27.43 6.80
N ARG A 330 2.55 27.44 5.90
CA ARG A 330 3.26 28.65 5.47
C ARG A 330 3.36 28.74 3.96
N LYS A 331 3.79 29.90 3.47
CA LYS A 331 4.18 30.07 2.07
C LYS A 331 5.61 29.58 1.84
N PRO A 332 5.90 29.04 0.65
CA PRO A 332 7.28 28.74 0.27
C PRO A 332 8.05 30.05 0.07
N ASN A 333 9.35 30.00 0.34
CA ASN A 333 10.26 31.11 0.06
C ASN A 333 10.69 31.13 -1.42
N THR A 334 11.37 32.20 -1.86
CA THR A 334 11.77 32.35 -3.27
C THR A 334 12.75 31.29 -3.75
N ALA A 335 13.63 30.79 -2.88
CA ALA A 335 14.57 29.72 -3.20
C ALA A 335 13.86 28.37 -3.35
N GLU A 336 12.98 28.01 -2.40
CA GLU A 336 12.16 26.80 -2.42
C GLU A 336 11.29 26.75 -3.68
N ILE A 337 10.62 27.85 -4.03
CA ILE A 337 9.82 27.94 -5.26
C ILE A 337 10.68 27.61 -6.49
N ARG A 338 11.88 28.19 -6.58
CA ARG A 338 12.79 27.95 -7.71
C ARG A 338 13.23 26.49 -7.76
N ASP A 339 13.71 25.97 -6.64
CA ASP A 339 14.30 24.63 -6.57
C ASP A 339 13.23 23.55 -6.86
N PHE A 340 12.01 23.72 -6.36
CA PHE A 340 10.90 22.80 -6.67
C PHE A 340 10.39 22.93 -8.10
N LYS A 341 10.36 24.13 -8.70
CA LYS A 341 10.06 24.26 -10.14
C LYS A 341 11.05 23.51 -11.00
N ASP A 342 12.34 23.63 -10.69
CA ASP A 342 13.40 22.97 -11.43
C ASP A 342 13.35 21.45 -11.25
N ALA A 343 13.00 20.97 -10.06
CA ALA A 343 12.77 19.55 -9.81
C ALA A 343 11.56 19.01 -10.59
N ILE A 344 10.41 19.69 -10.53
CA ILE A 344 9.19 19.24 -11.21
C ILE A 344 9.36 19.23 -12.73
N LYS A 345 10.09 20.20 -13.29
CA LYS A 345 10.42 20.21 -14.74
C LYS A 345 11.24 18.99 -15.18
N LYS A 346 12.08 18.44 -14.30
CA LYS A 346 12.92 17.26 -14.60
C LYS A 346 12.13 15.96 -14.49
N THR A 347 11.29 15.82 -13.46
CA THR A 347 10.60 14.56 -13.15
C THR A 347 9.21 14.46 -13.78
N GLY A 348 8.59 15.59 -14.16
CA GLY A 348 7.24 15.63 -14.73
C GLY A 348 6.15 15.47 -13.65
N ASP A 349 5.07 14.76 -13.99
CA ASP A 349 3.89 14.60 -13.10
C ASP A 349 4.19 13.93 -11.77
N THR A 350 5.24 13.09 -11.69
CA THR A 350 5.67 12.49 -10.41
C THR A 350 6.33 13.51 -9.49
N GLY A 351 6.82 14.64 -10.01
CA GLY A 351 7.46 15.69 -9.22
C GLY A 351 6.55 16.31 -8.16
N TYR A 352 5.22 16.35 -8.38
CA TYR A 352 4.28 16.82 -7.35
C TYR A 352 4.14 15.85 -6.18
N LYS A 353 4.28 14.54 -6.44
CA LYS A 353 4.29 13.53 -5.37
C LYS A 353 5.58 13.62 -4.57
N ASP A 354 6.71 13.79 -5.27
CA ASP A 354 8.01 13.97 -4.64
C ASP A 354 8.05 15.24 -3.79
N LEU A 355 7.42 16.33 -4.24
CA LEU A 355 7.24 17.56 -3.46
C LEU A 355 6.52 17.28 -2.13
N VAL A 356 5.34 16.65 -2.17
CA VAL A 356 4.59 16.33 -0.95
C VAL A 356 5.40 15.37 -0.07
N TRP A 357 6.14 14.42 -0.66
CA TRP A 357 7.02 13.51 0.06
C TRP A 357 8.11 14.24 0.82
N VAL A 358 8.80 15.18 0.18
CA VAL A 358 9.85 15.98 0.82
C VAL A 358 9.26 16.83 1.95
N LEU A 359 8.08 17.42 1.77
CA LEU A 359 7.46 18.28 2.78
C LEU A 359 7.03 17.50 4.03
N VAL A 360 6.38 16.34 3.86
CA VAL A 360 5.95 15.50 5.01
C VAL A 360 7.14 14.89 5.74
N ASN A 361 8.22 14.56 5.03
CA ASN A 361 9.44 14.02 5.61
C ASN A 361 10.41 15.10 6.12
N SER A 362 10.09 16.37 5.95
CA SER A 362 10.94 17.47 6.40
C SER A 362 10.98 17.53 7.94
N HIS A 363 12.10 18.01 8.48
CA HIS A 363 12.17 18.30 9.90
C HIS A 363 11.13 19.34 10.31
N GLU A 364 10.83 20.31 9.45
CA GLU A 364 9.84 21.34 9.73
C GLU A 364 8.46 20.76 10.05
N PHE A 365 8.04 19.69 9.36
CA PHE A 365 6.81 18.98 9.66
C PHE A 365 6.82 18.29 11.03
N MET A 366 7.99 17.95 11.58
CA MET A 366 8.11 17.19 12.83
C MET A 366 8.18 18.04 14.10
N PHE A 367 8.41 19.35 13.99
CA PHE A 367 8.59 20.24 15.13
C PHE A 367 7.41 21.21 15.28
N VAL A 368 6.97 21.40 16.52
CA VAL A 368 6.10 22.52 16.89
C VAL A 368 6.98 23.75 16.98
N GLN A 369 6.67 24.76 16.16
CA GLN A 369 7.38 26.05 16.13
C GLN A 369 6.75 27.08 17.06
#